data_AF-A0A2M8NA74-F1
#
_entry.id   AF-A0A2M8NA74-F1
#
_cell.length_a   1.000
_cell.length_b   1.000
_cell.length_c   1.000
_cell.angle_alpha   90.00
_cell.angle_beta   90.00
_cell.angle_gamma   90.00
#
_symmetry.space_group_name_H-M   'P 1'
#
loop_
_entity.id
_entity.type
_entity.pdbx_description
1 polymer ?
#
loop_
_entity_poly.entity_id
_entity_poly.type
_entity_poly.pdbx_seq_one_letter_code
_entity_poly.pdbx_strand_id
1 'polypeptide(L)'
;MTLSIILFFSIGAFVYNLIRSQVWRAWTLFVLSVFAVYVLQPRLPIRFADFILPTVALVITVTSWWFIQEKDQRLQSNNLITLLILIGLIIGMAMMRFIDADYRLTPSRPPSPWMVFIGLMITCLLVIVLTRLFKPQHQINLMLLGIIVLFVVLKSEFLASAISKWWRGQTAQDVTLASSLDLSWLGFSYIAFRLIHTLRDYQTGKLPAVSLREYLTYVMFFPSLIAGPIDRVERFIKDYRTLSSDFEAGLHRITVGIFKKFIIADSLTYGLSLDSI
;
A
#
# COMPACT_ATOMS: atom_id res chain seq x y z
N MET A 1 -12.13 9.24 11.38
CA MET A 1 -12.09 7.83 11.83
C MET A 1 -13.10 7.69 12.95
N THR A 2 -13.95 6.67 12.91
CA THR A 2 -14.93 6.40 13.97
C THR A 2 -14.26 5.66 15.13
N LEU A 3 -14.82 5.79 16.35
CA LEU A 3 -14.37 5.02 17.53
C LEU A 3 -14.38 3.51 17.28
N SER A 4 -15.31 3.01 16.46
CA SER A 4 -15.39 1.61 16.06
C SER A 4 -14.12 1.10 15.35
N ILE A 5 -13.53 1.92 14.48
CA ILE A 5 -12.29 1.55 13.77
C ILE A 5 -11.10 1.51 14.75
N ILE A 6 -11.04 2.45 15.70
CA ILE A 6 -9.98 2.48 16.73
C ILE A 6 -10.06 1.23 17.61
N LEU A 7 -11.27 0.86 18.03
CA LEU A 7 -11.51 -0.35 18.82
C LEU A 7 -11.10 -1.60 18.04
N PHE A 8 -11.50 -1.70 16.76
CA PHE A 8 -11.12 -2.82 15.90
C PHE A 8 -9.59 -2.97 15.78
N PHE A 9 -8.87 -1.88 15.52
CA PHE A 9 -7.40 -1.93 15.46
C PHE A 9 -6.76 -2.24 16.82
N SER A 10 -7.34 -1.75 17.92
CA SER A 10 -6.85 -2.03 19.28
C SER A 10 -6.99 -3.51 19.64
N ILE A 11 -8.15 -4.11 19.33
CA ILE A 11 -8.38 -5.55 19.50
C ILE A 11 -7.42 -6.34 18.60
N GLY A 12 -7.27 -5.94 17.34
CA GLY A 12 -6.33 -6.58 16.42
C GLY A 12 -4.89 -6.54 16.92
N ALA A 13 -4.46 -5.42 17.51
CA ALA A 13 -3.14 -5.28 18.11
C ALA A 13 -2.96 -6.17 19.35
N PHE A 14 -3.99 -6.32 20.18
CA PHE A 14 -3.98 -7.24 21.31
C PHE A 14 -3.85 -8.70 20.85
N VAL A 15 -4.65 -9.12 19.87
CA VAL A 15 -4.58 -10.48 19.28
C VAL A 15 -3.21 -10.72 18.65
N TYR A 16 -2.65 -9.75 17.95
CA TYR A 16 -1.30 -9.84 17.39
C TYR A 16 -0.23 -10.06 18.46
N ASN A 17 -0.40 -9.49 19.66
CA ASN A 17 0.53 -9.67 20.77
C ASN A 17 0.49 -11.09 21.37
N LEU A 18 -0.60 -11.84 21.17
CA LEU A 18 -0.68 -13.25 21.60
C LEU A 18 0.19 -14.19 20.76
N ILE A 19 0.62 -13.76 19.57
CA ILE A 19 1.48 -14.55 18.69
C ILE A 19 2.90 -14.55 19.24
N ARG A 20 3.30 -15.66 19.89
CA ARG A 20 4.64 -15.76 20.51
C ARG A 20 5.78 -15.93 19.51
N SER A 21 5.54 -16.58 18.39
CA SER A 21 6.60 -16.85 17.40
C SER A 21 6.87 -15.62 16.54
N GLN A 22 8.12 -15.16 16.56
CA GLN A 22 8.56 -14.00 15.78
C GLN A 22 8.37 -14.18 14.27
N VAL A 23 8.54 -15.39 13.76
CA VAL A 23 8.34 -15.70 12.33
C VAL A 23 6.88 -15.53 11.94
N TRP A 24 5.96 -16.04 12.78
CA TRP A 24 4.53 -15.88 12.54
C TRP A 24 4.08 -14.43 12.68
N ARG A 25 4.64 -13.68 13.64
CA ARG A 25 4.41 -12.23 13.75
C ARG A 25 4.81 -11.48 12.47
N ALA A 26 5.98 -11.79 11.93
CA ALA A 26 6.47 -11.20 10.68
C ALA A 26 5.52 -11.50 9.49
N TRP A 27 5.05 -12.76 9.38
CA TRP A 27 4.06 -13.16 8.37
C TRP A 27 2.70 -12.49 8.57
N THR A 28 2.21 -12.42 9.81
CA THR A 28 0.95 -11.75 10.13
C THR A 28 1.00 -10.27 9.79
N LEU A 29 2.09 -9.56 10.12
CA LEU A 29 2.25 -8.16 9.73
C LEU A 29 2.27 -7.99 8.22
N PHE A 30 2.99 -8.84 7.49
CA PHE A 30 3.02 -8.81 6.04
C PHE A 30 1.61 -9.00 5.44
N VAL A 31 0.89 -10.04 5.87
CA VAL A 31 -0.46 -10.36 5.39
C VAL A 31 -1.45 -9.23 5.73
N LEU A 32 -1.41 -8.73 6.97
CA LEU A 32 -2.25 -7.61 7.41
C LEU A 32 -1.96 -6.34 6.61
N SER A 33 -0.69 -6.03 6.36
CA SER A 33 -0.29 -4.90 5.52
C SER A 33 -0.86 -5.02 4.11
N VAL A 34 -0.76 -6.18 3.48
CA VAL A 34 -1.31 -6.40 2.12
C VAL A 34 -2.83 -6.25 2.13
N PHE A 35 -3.54 -6.89 3.06
CA PHE A 35 -5.01 -6.79 3.15
C PHE A 35 -5.48 -5.36 3.43
N ALA A 36 -4.81 -4.66 4.36
CA ALA A 36 -5.19 -3.33 4.77
C ALA A 36 -5.17 -2.33 3.61
N VAL A 37 -4.28 -2.48 2.63
CA VAL A 37 -4.23 -1.59 1.46
C VAL A 37 -5.51 -1.69 0.63
N TYR A 38 -6.09 -2.89 0.51
CA TYR A 38 -7.37 -3.08 -0.18
C TYR A 38 -8.58 -2.65 0.67
N VAL A 39 -8.56 -2.96 1.98
CA VAL A 39 -9.66 -2.66 2.89
C VAL A 39 -9.77 -1.16 3.18
N LEU A 40 -8.64 -0.47 3.31
CA LEU A 40 -8.61 0.96 3.62
C LEU A 40 -8.90 1.83 2.41
N GLN A 41 -8.62 1.36 1.19
CA GLN A 41 -8.88 2.11 -0.03
C GLN A 41 -10.38 2.49 -0.09
N PRO A 42 -10.74 3.77 -0.23
CA PRO A 42 -12.13 4.17 -0.31
C PRO A 42 -12.77 3.67 -1.61
N ARG A 43 -14.10 3.53 -1.59
CA ARG A 43 -14.87 3.24 -2.80
C ARG A 43 -14.70 4.38 -3.80
N LEU A 44 -14.29 4.04 -5.01
CA LEU A 44 -14.12 4.98 -6.11
C LEU A 44 -15.28 4.86 -7.11
N PRO A 45 -15.70 5.97 -7.77
CA PRO A 45 -16.80 5.93 -8.74
C PRO A 45 -16.43 5.20 -10.04
N ILE A 46 -15.16 5.25 -10.44
CA ILE A 46 -14.66 4.55 -11.61
C ILE A 46 -14.51 3.05 -11.32
N ARG A 47 -14.96 2.23 -12.25
CA ARG A 47 -15.08 0.78 -12.09
C ARG A 47 -13.69 0.16 -11.89
N PHE A 48 -13.58 -0.66 -10.83
CA PHE A 48 -12.40 -1.43 -10.43
C PHE A 48 -11.20 -0.64 -9.90
N ALA A 49 -11.20 0.70 -9.88
CA ALA A 49 -10.02 1.44 -9.44
C ALA A 49 -9.68 1.22 -7.97
N ASP A 50 -10.69 1.04 -7.11
CA ASP A 50 -10.50 0.72 -5.70
C ASP A 50 -9.80 -0.63 -5.46
N PHE A 51 -9.80 -1.53 -6.45
CA PHE A 51 -8.99 -2.75 -6.44
C PHE A 51 -7.65 -2.57 -7.18
N ILE A 52 -7.70 -1.99 -8.38
CA ILE A 52 -6.54 -1.89 -9.28
C ILE A 52 -5.45 -0.99 -8.67
N LEU A 53 -5.80 0.13 -8.04
CA LEU A 53 -4.80 1.05 -7.46
C LEU A 53 -3.99 0.36 -6.33
N PRO A 54 -4.60 -0.28 -5.31
CA PRO A 54 -3.87 -1.15 -4.38
C PRO A 54 -2.98 -2.21 -5.06
N THR A 55 -3.49 -2.90 -6.08
CA THR A 55 -2.69 -3.92 -6.80
C THR A 55 -1.49 -3.30 -7.50
N VAL A 56 -1.66 -2.15 -8.14
CA VAL A 56 -0.55 -1.42 -8.78
C VAL A 56 0.49 -0.99 -7.73
N ALA A 57 0.08 -0.57 -6.53
CA ALA A 57 1.03 -0.24 -5.45
C ALA A 57 1.92 -1.44 -5.10
N LEU A 58 1.31 -2.62 -4.97
CA LEU A 58 2.03 -3.86 -4.67
C LEU A 58 2.98 -4.24 -5.81
N VAL A 59 2.52 -4.16 -7.06
CA VAL A 59 3.34 -4.47 -8.25
C VAL A 59 4.52 -3.50 -8.38
N ILE A 60 4.30 -2.20 -8.21
CA ILE A 60 5.37 -1.19 -8.20
C ILE A 60 6.37 -1.51 -7.08
N THR A 61 5.90 -1.88 -5.89
CA THR A 61 6.76 -2.22 -4.76
C THR A 61 7.62 -3.46 -5.03
N VAL A 62 7.02 -4.54 -5.54
CA VAL A 62 7.76 -5.76 -5.94
C VAL A 62 8.77 -5.43 -7.04
N THR A 63 8.40 -4.60 -8.01
CA THR A 63 9.27 -4.21 -9.12
C THR A 63 10.46 -3.37 -8.63
N SER A 64 10.23 -2.41 -7.72
CA SER A 64 11.31 -1.65 -7.07
C SER A 64 12.26 -2.57 -6.31
N TRP A 65 11.72 -3.51 -5.53
CA TRP A 65 12.52 -4.50 -4.81
C TRP A 65 13.34 -5.37 -5.77
N TRP A 66 12.73 -5.79 -6.87
CA TRP A 66 13.40 -6.58 -7.89
C TRP A 66 14.57 -5.82 -8.52
N PHE A 67 14.44 -4.51 -8.78
CA PHE A 67 15.51 -3.72 -9.38
C PHE A 67 16.67 -3.43 -8.42
N ILE A 68 16.39 -3.24 -7.12
CA ILE A 68 17.43 -2.95 -6.11
C ILE A 68 18.14 -4.21 -5.59
N GLN A 69 17.65 -5.42 -5.86
CA GLN A 69 18.28 -6.64 -5.35
C GLN A 69 19.24 -7.33 -6.32
N GLU A 70 20.26 -7.99 -5.78
CA GLU A 70 21.17 -8.85 -6.55
C GLU A 70 20.48 -10.13 -7.00
N LYS A 71 20.90 -10.69 -8.15
CA LYS A 71 20.25 -11.86 -8.77
C LYS A 71 20.15 -13.07 -7.82
N ASP A 72 21.20 -13.31 -7.03
CA ASP A 72 21.25 -14.46 -6.11
C ASP A 72 20.29 -14.30 -4.93
N GLN A 73 20.09 -13.07 -4.46
CA GLN A 73 19.13 -12.79 -3.39
C GLN A 73 17.68 -12.85 -3.89
N ARG A 74 17.40 -12.50 -5.16
CA ARG A 74 16.05 -12.54 -5.75
C ARG A 74 15.42 -13.94 -5.71
N LEU A 75 16.22 -14.97 -5.98
CA LEU A 75 15.75 -16.35 -6.15
C LEU A 75 15.82 -17.20 -4.87
N GLN A 76 16.11 -16.59 -3.72
CA GLN A 76 16.07 -17.30 -2.44
C GLN A 76 14.65 -17.80 -2.14
N SER A 77 14.55 -19.01 -1.58
CA SER A 77 13.26 -19.67 -1.29
C SER A 77 12.30 -18.80 -0.48
N ASN A 78 12.81 -18.05 0.49
CA ASN A 78 11.97 -17.14 1.29
C ASN A 78 11.32 -16.02 0.46
N ASN A 79 12.04 -15.48 -0.52
CA ASN A 79 11.52 -14.42 -1.40
C ASN A 79 10.51 -14.99 -2.40
N LEU A 80 10.77 -16.19 -2.93
CA LEU A 80 9.82 -16.89 -3.80
C LEU A 80 8.52 -17.26 -3.06
N ILE A 81 8.62 -17.80 -1.84
CA ILE A 81 7.44 -18.08 -1.00
C ILE A 81 6.66 -16.80 -0.72
N THR A 82 7.36 -15.70 -0.40
CA THR A 82 6.70 -14.40 -0.19
C THR A 82 5.96 -13.92 -1.44
N LEU A 83 6.58 -14.05 -2.62
CA LEU A 83 5.95 -13.66 -3.88
C LEU A 83 4.72 -14.52 -4.19
N LEU A 84 4.81 -15.84 -3.98
CA LEU A 84 3.67 -16.76 -4.16
C LEU A 84 2.52 -16.43 -3.20
N ILE A 85 2.82 -16.17 -1.93
CA ILE A 85 1.80 -15.76 -0.96
C ILE A 85 1.20 -14.41 -1.38
N LEU A 86 2.00 -13.44 -1.82
CA LEU A 86 1.50 -12.15 -2.31
C LEU A 86 0.51 -12.33 -3.48
N ILE A 87 0.89 -13.13 -4.49
CA ILE A 87 0.03 -13.42 -5.63
C ILE A 87 -1.27 -14.12 -5.16
N GLY A 88 -1.15 -15.10 -4.27
CA GLY A 88 -2.28 -15.78 -3.65
C GLY A 88 -3.22 -14.82 -2.90
N LEU A 89 -2.68 -13.84 -2.17
CA LEU A 89 -3.45 -12.80 -1.49
C LEU A 89 -4.16 -11.88 -2.48
N ILE A 90 -3.49 -11.43 -3.55
CA ILE A 90 -4.09 -10.57 -4.59
C ILE A 90 -5.24 -11.32 -5.28
N ILE A 91 -5.03 -12.57 -5.68
CA ILE A 91 -6.06 -13.41 -6.30
C ILE A 91 -7.19 -13.69 -5.30
N GLY A 92 -6.87 -14.01 -4.05
CA GLY A 92 -7.85 -14.19 -2.99
C GLY A 92 -8.73 -12.97 -2.78
N MET A 93 -8.16 -11.76 -2.83
CA MET A 93 -8.92 -10.52 -2.81
C MET A 93 -9.78 -10.33 -4.07
N ALA A 94 -9.33 -10.77 -5.24
CA ALA A 94 -10.16 -10.78 -6.45
C ALA A 94 -11.32 -11.79 -6.37
N MET A 95 -11.15 -12.91 -5.65
CA MET A 95 -12.20 -13.90 -5.44
C MET A 95 -13.34 -13.38 -4.56
N MET A 96 -13.14 -12.30 -3.81
CA MET A 96 -14.20 -11.58 -3.10
C MET A 96 -15.33 -11.09 -4.03
N ARG A 97 -15.12 -11.15 -5.36
CA ARG A 97 -16.15 -10.97 -6.38
C ARG A 97 -17.34 -11.95 -6.24
N PHE A 98 -17.09 -13.15 -5.72
CA PHE A 98 -18.09 -14.21 -5.57
C PHE A 98 -18.78 -14.18 -4.20
N ILE A 99 -18.33 -13.31 -3.30
CA ILE A 99 -18.94 -13.09 -2.00
C ILE A 99 -19.99 -11.99 -2.13
N ASP A 100 -21.09 -12.13 -1.40
CA ASP A 100 -22.15 -11.14 -1.29
C ASP A 100 -21.62 -9.78 -0.84
N ALA A 101 -22.34 -8.72 -1.18
CA ALA A 101 -21.88 -7.35 -0.94
C ALA A 101 -21.68 -7.04 0.55
N ASP A 102 -22.48 -7.64 1.43
CA ASP A 102 -22.48 -7.35 2.87
C ASP A 102 -21.27 -7.95 3.60
N TYR A 103 -20.67 -9.01 3.05
CA TYR A 103 -19.52 -9.71 3.65
C TYR A 103 -18.20 -9.42 2.92
N ARG A 104 -18.20 -8.50 1.95
CA ARG A 104 -17.02 -8.23 1.13
C ARG A 104 -16.02 -7.33 1.88
N LEU A 105 -14.75 -7.72 1.86
CA LEU A 105 -13.66 -6.90 2.39
C LEU A 105 -13.29 -5.72 1.48
N THR A 106 -13.47 -5.86 0.16
CA THR A 106 -13.23 -4.78 -0.80
C THR A 106 -14.44 -3.85 -0.89
N PRO A 107 -14.25 -2.52 -1.04
CA PRO A 107 -15.36 -1.56 -1.06
C PRO A 107 -16.34 -1.77 -2.21
N SER A 108 -15.85 -2.19 -3.38
CA SER A 108 -16.67 -2.54 -4.53
C SER A 108 -16.38 -3.96 -5.02
N ARG A 109 -17.13 -4.40 -6.04
CA ARG A 109 -16.98 -5.72 -6.64
C ARG A 109 -15.68 -5.75 -7.46
N PRO A 110 -14.69 -6.58 -7.09
CA PRO A 110 -13.40 -6.59 -7.78
C PRO A 110 -13.53 -7.16 -9.21
N PRO A 111 -12.49 -6.95 -10.06
CA PRO A 111 -12.39 -7.58 -11.38
C PRO A 111 -12.50 -9.10 -11.32
N SER A 112 -12.71 -9.74 -12.47
CA SER A 112 -12.65 -11.21 -12.51
C SER A 112 -11.24 -11.69 -12.10
N PRO A 113 -11.11 -12.75 -11.28
CA PRO A 113 -9.79 -13.25 -10.87
C PRO A 113 -8.89 -13.60 -12.06
N TRP A 114 -9.49 -14.05 -13.17
CA TRP A 114 -8.76 -14.32 -14.40
C TRP A 114 -8.16 -13.06 -15.04
N MET A 115 -8.90 -11.94 -15.05
CA MET A 115 -8.38 -10.66 -15.53
C MET A 115 -7.22 -10.17 -14.66
N VAL A 116 -7.32 -10.35 -13.34
CA VAL A 116 -6.23 -10.00 -12.41
C VAL A 116 -5.00 -10.89 -12.66
N PHE A 117 -5.20 -12.20 -12.82
CA PHE A 117 -4.12 -13.13 -13.12
C PHE A 117 -3.40 -12.78 -14.44
N ILE A 118 -4.14 -12.53 -15.51
CA ILE A 118 -3.58 -12.08 -16.79
C ILE A 118 -2.83 -10.76 -16.63
N GLY A 119 -3.41 -9.79 -15.91
CA GLY A 119 -2.76 -8.51 -15.62
C GLY A 119 -1.40 -8.69 -14.92
N LEU A 120 -1.37 -9.55 -13.89
CA LEU A 120 -0.12 -9.88 -13.19
C LEU A 120 0.90 -10.55 -14.12
N MET A 121 0.47 -11.47 -14.98
CA MET A 121 1.35 -12.12 -15.96
C MET A 121 1.93 -11.11 -16.97
N ILE A 122 1.11 -10.18 -17.48
CA ILE A 122 1.55 -9.11 -18.39
C ILE A 122 2.57 -8.21 -17.69
N THR A 123 2.29 -7.79 -16.45
CA THR A 123 3.24 -6.95 -15.69
C THR A 123 4.55 -7.68 -15.42
N CYS A 124 4.51 -8.97 -15.08
CA CYS A 124 5.69 -9.80 -14.90
C CYS A 124 6.52 -9.89 -16.20
N LEU A 125 5.87 -10.15 -17.34
CA LEU A 125 6.53 -10.18 -18.64
C LEU A 125 7.16 -8.82 -18.98
N LEU A 126 6.46 -7.72 -18.73
CA LEU A 126 6.96 -6.37 -18.94
C LEU A 126 8.21 -6.10 -18.09
N VAL A 127 8.20 -6.48 -16.81
CA VAL A 127 9.38 -6.35 -15.93
C VAL A 127 10.54 -7.18 -16.46
N ILE A 128 10.30 -8.44 -16.87
CA ILE A 128 11.35 -9.28 -17.46
C ILE A 128 11.94 -8.63 -18.71
N VAL A 129 11.09 -8.14 -19.63
CA VAL A 129 11.53 -7.44 -20.84
C VAL A 129 12.37 -6.21 -20.50
N LEU A 130 11.91 -5.36 -19.58
CA LEU A 130 12.67 -4.19 -19.13
C LEU A 130 14.03 -4.56 -18.55
N THR A 131 14.10 -5.63 -17.76
CA THR A 131 15.38 -6.09 -17.19
C THR A 131 16.36 -6.64 -18.22
N ARG A 132 15.86 -7.12 -19.37
CA ARG A 132 16.69 -7.59 -20.48
C ARG A 132 17.15 -6.46 -21.41
N LEU A 133 16.31 -5.44 -21.59
CA LEU A 133 16.59 -4.33 -22.49
C LEU A 133 17.51 -3.26 -21.88
N PHE A 134 17.39 -2.99 -20.58
CA PHE A 134 18.09 -1.88 -19.92
C PHE A 134 19.13 -2.35 -18.92
N LYS A 135 20.26 -1.62 -18.81
CA LYS A 135 21.26 -1.84 -17.75
C LYS A 135 20.66 -1.51 -16.37
N PRO A 136 21.14 -2.13 -15.26
CA PRO A 136 20.61 -1.92 -13.92
C PRO A 136 20.47 -0.44 -13.50
N GLN A 137 21.47 0.39 -13.82
CA GLN A 137 21.42 1.83 -13.50
C GLN A 137 20.26 2.54 -14.19
N HIS A 138 19.96 2.20 -15.45
CA HIS A 138 18.83 2.77 -16.18
C HIS A 138 17.49 2.23 -15.68
N GLN A 139 17.41 0.97 -15.22
CA GLN A 139 16.20 0.40 -14.64
C GLN A 139 15.73 1.22 -13.41
N ILE A 140 16.66 1.60 -12.54
CA ILE A 140 16.36 2.40 -11.35
C ILE A 140 15.94 3.82 -11.72
N ASN A 141 16.63 4.45 -12.67
CA ASN A 141 16.27 5.78 -13.15
C ASN A 141 14.88 5.79 -13.81
N LEU A 142 14.55 4.77 -14.60
CA LEU A 142 13.22 4.59 -15.19
C LEU A 142 12.15 4.38 -14.13
N MET A 143 12.44 3.59 -13.09
CA MET A 143 11.50 3.37 -11.98
C MET A 143 11.24 4.66 -11.19
N LEU A 144 12.31 5.41 -10.87
CA LEU A 144 12.20 6.72 -10.21
C LEU A 144 11.37 7.70 -11.06
N LEU A 145 11.69 7.81 -12.36
CA LEU A 145 10.94 8.65 -13.28
C LEU A 145 9.48 8.22 -13.35
N GLY A 146 9.19 6.91 -13.43
CA GLY A 146 7.85 6.36 -13.46
C GLY A 146 7.04 6.71 -12.20
N ILE A 147 7.64 6.59 -11.01
CA ILE A 147 6.99 6.97 -9.75
C ILE A 147 6.73 8.49 -9.71
N ILE A 148 7.68 9.31 -10.15
CA ILE A 148 7.52 10.78 -10.20
C ILE A 148 6.41 11.17 -11.17
N VAL A 149 6.40 10.61 -12.39
CA VAL A 149 5.36 10.86 -13.39
C VAL A 149 4.00 10.44 -12.85
N LEU A 150 3.89 9.25 -12.24
CA LEU A 150 2.66 8.78 -11.62
C LEU A 150 2.19 9.72 -10.50
N PHE A 151 3.11 10.21 -9.67
CA PHE A 151 2.79 11.17 -8.61
C PHE A 151 2.29 12.50 -9.18
N VAL A 152 2.95 13.06 -10.20
CA VAL A 152 2.53 14.30 -10.87
C VAL A 152 1.17 14.14 -11.53
N VAL A 153 0.94 13.03 -12.21
CA VAL A 153 -0.33 12.69 -12.84
C VAL A 153 -1.47 12.64 -11.82
N LEU A 154 -1.27 11.99 -10.67
CA LEU A 154 -2.28 11.87 -9.62
C LEU A 154 -2.55 13.19 -8.88
N LYS A 155 -1.59 14.13 -8.89
CA LYS A 155 -1.72 15.43 -8.22
C LYS A 155 -2.17 16.56 -9.14
N SER A 156 -2.05 16.39 -10.45
CA SER A 156 -2.54 17.34 -11.44
C SER A 156 -4.01 17.05 -11.77
N GLU A 157 -4.90 18.03 -11.57
CA GLU A 157 -6.32 17.89 -11.90
C GLU A 157 -6.56 17.60 -13.38
N PHE A 158 -5.80 18.27 -14.26
CA PHE A 158 -5.89 18.08 -15.71
C PHE A 158 -5.49 16.66 -16.12
N LEU A 159 -4.34 16.16 -15.63
CA LEU A 159 -3.87 14.82 -15.99
C LEU A 159 -4.73 13.72 -15.37
N ALA A 160 -5.10 13.87 -14.10
CA ALA A 160 -5.95 12.90 -13.40
C ALA A 160 -7.33 12.78 -14.07
N SER A 161 -7.95 13.90 -14.43
CA SER A 161 -9.24 13.90 -15.14
C SER A 161 -9.12 13.30 -16.55
N ALA A 162 -8.02 13.54 -17.27
CA ALA A 162 -7.77 12.91 -18.57
C ALA A 162 -7.66 11.38 -18.47
N ILE A 163 -6.94 10.87 -17.46
CA ILE A 163 -6.85 9.42 -17.21
C ILE A 163 -8.20 8.85 -16.78
N SER A 164 -8.95 9.57 -15.94
CA SER A 164 -10.31 9.17 -15.58
C SER A 164 -11.21 9.05 -16.81
N LYS A 165 -11.18 10.04 -17.72
CA LYS A 165 -11.93 10.01 -18.99
C LYS A 165 -11.58 8.77 -19.81
N TRP A 166 -10.28 8.51 -20.00
CA TRP A 166 -9.80 7.36 -20.75
C TRP A 166 -10.28 6.04 -20.12
N TRP A 167 -10.09 5.86 -18.81
CA TRP A 167 -10.47 4.64 -18.11
C TRP A 167 -11.99 4.43 -18.12
N ARG A 168 -12.80 5.48 -17.89
CA ARG A 168 -14.27 5.42 -18.00
C ARG A 168 -14.73 4.95 -19.38
N GLY A 169 -14.06 5.43 -20.43
CA GLY A 169 -14.29 4.95 -21.80
C GLY A 169 -14.03 3.45 -21.97
N GLN A 170 -12.94 2.93 -21.36
CA GLN A 170 -12.62 1.50 -21.40
C GLN A 170 -13.59 0.63 -20.57
N THR A 171 -14.22 1.19 -19.53
CA THR A 171 -15.16 0.45 -18.66
C THR A 171 -16.63 0.63 -19.05
N ALA A 172 -16.90 1.28 -20.19
CA ALA A 172 -18.24 1.66 -20.67
C ALA A 172 -19.03 2.47 -19.62
N GLN A 173 -18.35 3.39 -18.93
CA GLN A 173 -18.96 4.36 -18.02
C GLN A 173 -19.06 5.73 -18.69
N ASP A 174 -19.97 6.57 -18.20
CA ASP A 174 -20.12 7.94 -18.68
C ASP A 174 -18.82 8.75 -18.46
N VAL A 175 -18.27 9.26 -19.56
CA VAL A 175 -17.01 10.02 -19.64
C VAL A 175 -17.21 11.47 -19.18
N THR A 176 -18.43 12.00 -19.22
CA THR A 176 -18.74 13.37 -18.77
C THR A 176 -18.57 13.54 -17.27
N LEU A 177 -18.75 12.44 -16.51
CA LEU A 177 -18.59 12.37 -15.06
C LEU A 177 -17.13 12.20 -14.61
N ALA A 178 -16.17 12.24 -15.54
CA ALA A 178 -14.76 12.04 -15.22
C ALA A 178 -14.21 13.18 -14.35
N SER A 179 -13.65 12.81 -13.20
CA SER A 179 -13.06 13.74 -12.24
C SER A 179 -11.72 13.22 -11.72
N SER A 180 -10.87 14.12 -11.21
CA SER A 180 -9.67 13.75 -10.47
C SER A 180 -9.98 12.88 -9.25
N LEU A 181 -11.18 13.03 -8.67
CA LEU A 181 -11.65 12.22 -7.54
C LEU A 181 -11.74 10.73 -7.86
N ASP A 182 -11.92 10.36 -9.14
CA ASP A 182 -11.94 8.95 -9.57
C ASP A 182 -10.62 8.22 -9.33
N LEU A 183 -9.52 8.97 -9.16
CA LEU A 183 -8.17 8.45 -8.94
C LEU A 183 -7.66 8.76 -7.51
N SER A 184 -8.57 8.93 -6.54
CA SER A 184 -8.23 9.16 -5.14
C SER A 184 -7.55 7.94 -4.52
N TRP A 185 -6.24 7.83 -4.73
CA TRP A 185 -5.41 6.72 -4.27
C TRP A 185 -4.94 6.96 -2.83
N LEU A 186 -5.50 6.18 -1.90
CA LEU A 186 -5.20 6.34 -0.49
C LEU A 186 -3.74 5.97 -0.20
N GLY A 187 -3.02 6.86 0.49
CA GLY A 187 -1.66 6.59 0.98
C GLY A 187 -0.58 6.53 -0.11
N PHE A 188 -0.90 6.72 -1.39
CA PHE A 188 0.10 6.60 -2.47
C PHE A 188 1.26 7.57 -2.30
N SER A 189 1.04 8.78 -1.77
CA SER A 189 2.13 9.71 -1.51
C SER A 189 3.20 9.12 -0.58
N TYR A 190 2.77 8.45 0.50
CA TYR A 190 3.68 7.82 1.45
C TYR A 190 4.41 6.63 0.82
N ILE A 191 3.69 5.82 0.03
CA ILE A 191 4.28 4.72 -0.75
C ILE A 191 5.36 5.27 -1.69
N ALA A 192 5.03 6.30 -2.48
CA ALA A 192 5.95 6.91 -3.43
C ALA A 192 7.21 7.45 -2.74
N PHE A 193 7.07 8.14 -1.60
CA PHE A 193 8.23 8.65 -0.86
C PHE A 193 9.13 7.52 -0.31
N ARG A 194 8.55 6.44 0.23
CA ARG A 194 9.33 5.26 0.68
C ARG A 194 10.06 4.60 -0.49
N LEU A 195 9.40 4.45 -1.63
CA LEU A 195 10.01 3.88 -2.84
C LEU A 195 11.13 4.78 -3.39
N ILE A 196 10.91 6.08 -3.52
CA ILE A 196 11.93 7.03 -3.98
C ILE A 196 13.14 7.03 -3.04
N HIS A 197 12.91 7.06 -1.72
CA HIS A 197 13.98 7.03 -0.72
C HIS A 197 14.82 5.76 -0.86
N THR A 198 14.18 4.58 -0.91
CA THR A 198 14.90 3.30 -1.04
C THR A 198 15.65 3.15 -2.37
N LEU A 199 15.06 3.59 -3.48
CA LEU A 199 15.74 3.62 -4.78
C LEU A 199 16.96 4.55 -4.75
N ARG A 200 16.87 5.70 -4.06
CA ARG A 200 17.98 6.64 -3.92
C ARG A 200 19.07 6.13 -2.99
N ASP A 201 18.71 5.52 -1.87
CA ASP A 201 19.69 4.90 -0.96
C ASP A 201 20.45 3.78 -1.65
N TYR A 202 19.78 3.00 -2.50
CA TYR A 202 20.44 1.99 -3.32
C TYR A 202 21.48 2.61 -4.26
N GLN A 203 21.12 3.68 -4.98
CA GLN A 203 22.06 4.40 -5.86
C GLN A 203 23.29 4.95 -5.12
N THR A 204 23.15 5.26 -3.83
CA THR A 204 24.24 5.79 -2.99
C THR A 204 24.96 4.72 -2.18
N GLY A 205 24.62 3.44 -2.36
CA GLY A 205 25.22 2.31 -1.64
C GLY A 205 24.88 2.24 -0.15
N LYS A 206 23.80 2.91 0.29
CA LYS A 206 23.39 2.99 1.70
C LYS A 206 22.28 2.01 2.07
N LEU A 207 21.60 1.43 1.07
CA LEU A 207 20.48 0.54 1.29
C LEU A 207 20.93 -0.76 1.97
N PRO A 208 20.36 -1.15 3.13
CA PRO A 208 20.65 -2.43 3.76
C PRO A 208 20.03 -3.58 2.96
N ALA A 209 20.59 -4.79 3.13
CA ALA A 209 20.00 -6.00 2.56
C ALA A 209 18.61 -6.28 3.17
N VAL A 210 17.60 -6.35 2.30
CA VAL A 210 16.19 -6.53 2.68
C VAL A 210 15.54 -7.64 1.87
N SER A 211 14.87 -8.57 2.56
CA SER A 211 14.03 -9.58 1.92
C SER A 211 12.77 -8.95 1.30
N LEU A 212 12.11 -9.67 0.39
CA LEU A 212 10.88 -9.18 -0.25
C LEU A 212 9.78 -8.91 0.78
N ARG A 213 9.67 -9.79 1.79
CA ARG A 213 8.66 -9.67 2.86
C ARG A 213 8.89 -8.42 3.70
N GLU A 214 10.13 -8.19 4.09
CA GLU A 214 10.58 -7.01 4.81
C GLU A 214 10.25 -5.72 4.04
N TYR A 215 10.60 -5.70 2.75
CA TYR A 215 10.39 -4.53 1.90
C TYR A 215 8.90 -4.24 1.66
N LEU A 216 8.10 -5.26 1.34
CA LEU A 216 6.64 -5.11 1.18
C LEU A 216 5.98 -4.65 2.47
N THR A 217 6.38 -5.21 3.62
CA THR A 217 5.81 -4.82 4.91
C THR A 217 6.21 -3.38 5.26
N TYR A 218 7.43 -2.96 4.95
CA TYR A 218 7.88 -1.56 5.11
C TYR A 218 7.08 -0.59 4.25
N VAL A 219 7.00 -0.84 2.93
CA VAL A 219 6.33 0.10 2.01
C VAL A 219 4.83 0.15 2.28
N MET A 220 4.20 -1.02 2.50
CA MET A 220 2.76 -1.14 2.74
C MET A 220 2.41 -1.18 4.23
N PHE A 221 3.25 -0.61 5.11
CA PHE A 221 3.01 -0.68 6.55
C PHE A 221 1.72 0.07 6.93
N PHE A 222 0.64 -0.69 7.15
CA PHE A 222 -0.70 -0.13 7.28
C PHE A 222 -0.87 0.91 8.41
N PRO A 223 -0.19 0.81 9.58
CA PRO A 223 -0.37 1.79 10.66
C PRO A 223 0.08 3.19 10.28
N SER A 224 0.99 3.34 9.32
CA SER A 224 1.50 4.63 8.85
C SER A 224 1.27 4.88 7.36
N LEU A 225 0.38 4.10 6.72
CA LEU A 225 0.09 4.21 5.29
C LEU A 225 -0.79 5.42 4.96
N ILE A 226 -1.78 5.70 5.80
CA ILE A 226 -2.74 6.80 5.60
C ILE A 226 -2.13 8.14 6.03
N ALA A 227 -1.61 8.17 7.27
CA ALA A 227 -1.01 9.34 7.87
C ALA A 227 -0.06 8.89 8.98
N GLY A 228 1.22 8.77 8.65
CA GLY A 228 2.26 8.50 9.63
C GLY A 228 3.58 9.15 9.22
N PRO A 229 4.63 9.05 10.05
CA PRO A 229 5.92 9.57 9.65
C PRO A 229 6.45 8.82 8.41
N ILE A 230 7.11 9.54 7.50
CA ILE A 230 7.87 8.92 6.42
C ILE A 230 9.12 8.32 7.07
N ASP A 231 9.06 7.03 7.40
CA ASP A 231 10.14 6.31 8.05
C ASP A 231 11.20 5.84 7.05
N ARG A 232 12.42 5.61 7.53
CA ARG A 232 13.52 5.06 6.74
C ARG A 232 13.59 3.54 6.87
N VAL A 233 13.98 2.89 5.78
CA VAL A 233 14.02 1.41 5.72
C VAL A 233 15.00 0.83 6.74
N GLU A 234 16.14 1.46 7.01
CA GLU A 234 17.14 0.96 7.96
C GLU A 234 16.56 0.84 9.36
N ARG A 235 15.85 1.89 9.79
CA ARG A 235 15.21 1.94 11.10
C ARG A 235 14.07 0.94 11.17
N PHE A 236 13.18 0.96 10.18
CA PHE A 236 12.02 0.06 10.15
C PHE A 236 12.45 -1.41 10.21
N ILE A 237 13.47 -1.81 9.45
CA ILE A 237 13.93 -3.19 9.40
C ILE A 237 14.60 -3.63 10.70
N LYS A 238 15.30 -2.73 11.38
CA LYS A 238 15.83 -3.00 12.73
C LYS A 238 14.70 -3.36 13.70
N ASP A 239 13.62 -2.58 13.70
CA ASP A 239 12.45 -2.82 14.56
C ASP A 239 11.63 -4.03 14.10
N TYR A 240 11.54 -4.27 12.79
CA TYR A 240 10.86 -5.43 12.20
C TYR A 240 11.59 -6.76 12.47
N ARG A 241 12.91 -6.74 12.64
CA ARG A 241 13.71 -7.93 12.98
C ARG A 241 13.77 -8.22 14.47
N THR A 242 13.28 -7.34 15.32
CA THR A 242 13.13 -7.61 16.77
C THR A 242 11.67 -7.89 17.11
N LEU A 243 10.73 -7.18 16.47
CA LEU A 243 9.30 -7.19 16.78
C LEU A 243 9.03 -7.06 18.29
N SER A 244 9.81 -6.26 19.01
CA SER A 244 9.55 -6.01 20.42
C SER A 244 8.18 -5.33 20.58
N SER A 245 7.39 -5.81 21.54
CA SER A 245 6.10 -5.20 21.89
C SER A 245 6.24 -4.48 23.22
N ASP A 246 6.02 -3.16 23.21
CA ASP A 246 5.84 -2.36 24.41
C ASP A 246 4.35 -2.01 24.52
N PHE A 247 3.62 -2.88 25.22
CA PHE A 247 2.16 -2.76 25.35
C PHE A 247 1.76 -1.52 26.16
N GLU A 248 2.52 -1.20 27.21
CA GLU A 248 2.25 -0.05 28.07
C GLU A 248 2.43 1.26 27.30
N ALA A 249 3.55 1.42 26.60
CA ALA A 249 3.76 2.60 25.76
C ALA A 249 2.73 2.70 24.63
N GLY A 250 2.32 1.56 24.06
CA GLY A 250 1.26 1.49 23.05
C GLY A 250 -0.09 1.98 23.58
N LEU A 251 -0.52 1.46 24.73
CA LEU A 251 -1.77 1.84 25.37
C LEU A 251 -1.76 3.33 25.76
N HIS A 252 -0.66 3.81 26.35
CA HIS A 252 -0.49 5.22 26.68
C HIS A 252 -0.64 6.12 25.45
N ARG A 253 0.00 5.77 24.32
CA ARG A 253 -0.13 6.53 23.05
C ARG A 253 -1.56 6.53 22.51
N ILE A 254 -2.28 5.41 22.59
CA ILE A 254 -3.68 5.32 22.17
C ILE A 254 -4.55 6.23 23.05
N THR A 255 -4.42 6.15 24.37
CA THR A 255 -5.18 6.97 25.32
C THR A 255 -4.95 8.47 25.09
N VAL A 256 -3.68 8.90 24.99
CA VAL A 256 -3.34 10.29 24.69
C VAL A 256 -3.84 10.71 23.30
N GLY A 257 -3.79 9.82 22.31
CA GLY A 257 -4.30 10.07 20.97
C GLY A 257 -5.82 10.29 20.93
N ILE A 258 -6.58 9.44 21.64
CA ILE A 258 -8.04 9.58 21.78
C ILE A 258 -8.39 10.92 22.45
N PHE A 259 -7.71 11.26 23.55
CA PHE A 259 -7.90 12.55 24.22
C PHE A 259 -7.63 13.73 23.29
N LYS A 260 -6.47 13.75 22.61
CA LYS A 260 -6.10 14.83 21.68
C LYS A 260 -7.08 14.94 20.51
N LYS A 261 -7.54 13.81 19.96
CA LYS A 261 -8.41 13.82 18.78
C LYS A 261 -9.84 14.22 19.13
N PHE A 262 -10.47 13.55 20.08
CA PHE A 262 -11.90 13.70 20.34
C PHE A 262 -12.24 14.79 21.36
N ILE A 263 -11.30 15.14 22.25
CA ILE A 263 -11.53 16.19 23.22
C ILE A 263 -10.95 17.50 22.71
N ILE A 264 -9.63 17.57 22.48
CA ILE A 264 -9.01 18.84 22.09
C ILE A 264 -9.41 19.25 20.67
N ALA A 265 -9.10 18.43 19.66
CA ALA A 265 -9.27 18.84 18.26
C ALA A 265 -10.75 19.01 17.87
N ASP A 266 -11.62 18.12 18.32
CA ASP A 266 -13.05 18.25 18.03
C ASP A 266 -13.66 19.45 18.79
N SER A 267 -13.29 19.72 20.06
CA SER A 267 -13.76 20.94 20.76
C SER A 267 -13.29 22.23 20.10
N LEU A 268 -12.04 22.28 19.62
CA LEU A 268 -11.54 23.43 18.85
C LEU A 268 -12.31 23.61 17.54
N THR A 269 -12.67 22.51 16.87
CA THR A 269 -13.46 22.55 15.64
C THR A 269 -14.86 23.11 15.91
N TYR A 270 -15.52 22.65 16.99
CA TYR A 270 -16.83 23.18 17.38
C TYR A 270 -16.75 24.63 17.86
N GLY A 271 -15.74 24.99 18.65
CA GLY A 271 -15.53 26.36 19.13
C GLY A 271 -15.31 27.35 17.98
N LEU A 272 -14.51 26.99 16.99
CA LEU A 272 -14.27 27.81 15.79
C LEU A 272 -15.49 27.90 14.85
N SER A 273 -16.43 26.94 14.92
CA SER A 273 -17.67 26.97 14.13
C SER A 273 -18.75 27.91 14.67
N LEU A 274 -18.58 28.43 15.90
CA LEU A 274 -19.50 29.39 16.51
C LEU A 274 -19.18 30.84 16.15
N ASP A 275 -17.97 31.13 15.66
CA ASP A 275 -17.53 32.48 15.23
C ASP A 275 -17.77 32.76 13.73
N SER A 276 -18.42 31.83 13.00
CA SER A 276 -18.73 31.97 11.57
C SER A 276 -20.22 32.31 11.30
N ILE A 277 -20.83 33.14 12.14
CA ILE A 277 -22.14 33.79 11.89
C ILE A 277 -21.93 35.30 11.85
#